data_AF-A0A958NT78-F1
#
_entry.id   AF-A0A958NT78-F1
#
_cell.length_a   1.000
_cell.length_b   1.000
_cell.length_c   1.000
_cell.angle_alpha   90.00
_cell.angle_beta   90.00
_cell.angle_gamma   90.00
#
_symmetry.space_group_name_H-M   'P 1'
#
loop_
_entity.id
_entity.type
_entity.pdbx_description
1 polymer ?
#
loop_
_entity_poly.entity_id
_entity_poly.type
_entity_poly.pdbx_seq_one_letter_code
_entity_poly.pdbx_strand_id
1 'polypeptide(L)'
;MAGQLIFSSTVYLLVIPDKPVLPLYKSRSFVHQKYVVEGLSLAQIAAEIFSSKEAVRNALKRFGIPPRVPHRPHNGRVSEPRYGVKISNGRASPHLAEQQMFQTISELRRQGLTLRKIAEILTSVGVPTKKRGKSWHPQMVKRCLR
;
A
#
# COMPACT_ATOMS: atom_id res chain seq x y z
N MET A 1 -15.17 -17.77 -69.36
CA MET A 1 -15.42 -16.60 -68.50
C MET A 1 -15.53 -17.10 -67.07
N ALA A 2 -14.80 -16.42 -66.18
CA ALA A 2 -14.49 -16.82 -64.82
C ALA A 2 -15.65 -16.57 -63.84
N GLY A 3 -15.65 -17.28 -62.71
CA GLY A 3 -16.57 -17.02 -61.61
C GLY A 3 -16.51 -18.06 -60.50
N GLN A 4 -15.33 -18.29 -59.92
CA GLN A 4 -15.13 -19.15 -58.75
C GLN A 4 -15.80 -18.50 -57.53
N LEU A 5 -16.76 -19.18 -56.91
CA LEU A 5 -17.36 -18.74 -55.65
C LEU A 5 -16.40 -19.04 -54.50
N ILE A 6 -15.83 -17.98 -53.93
CA ILE A 6 -14.93 -17.98 -52.78
C ILE A 6 -15.77 -18.19 -51.50
N PHE A 7 -15.72 -19.39 -50.91
CA PHE A 7 -16.23 -19.61 -49.56
C PHE A 7 -15.19 -19.07 -48.55
N SER A 8 -15.39 -17.82 -48.12
CA SER A 8 -14.61 -17.23 -47.02
C SER A 8 -15.37 -17.36 -45.71
N SER A 9 -14.86 -18.25 -44.87
CA SER A 9 -14.87 -18.28 -43.40
C SER A 9 -15.83 -17.35 -42.63
N THR A 10 -16.65 -18.02 -41.81
CA THR A 10 -16.84 -17.72 -40.38
C THR A 10 -17.31 -16.31 -40.00
N VAL A 11 -18.61 -16.15 -39.70
CA VAL A 11 -19.08 -15.06 -38.83
C VAL A 11 -20.23 -15.54 -37.93
N TYR A 12 -19.84 -15.89 -36.71
CA TYR A 12 -20.55 -15.81 -35.42
C TYR A 12 -22.05 -16.14 -35.34
N LEU A 13 -22.32 -17.34 -34.86
CA LEU A 13 -23.55 -17.73 -34.16
C LEU A 13 -23.72 -16.80 -32.92
N LEU A 14 -24.64 -15.83 -32.97
CA LEU A 14 -25.10 -15.12 -31.77
C LEU A 14 -25.98 -16.06 -30.95
N VAL A 15 -25.36 -16.84 -30.07
CA VAL A 15 -26.08 -17.51 -28.98
C VAL A 15 -26.31 -16.46 -27.89
N ILE A 16 -27.53 -15.92 -27.85
CA ILE A 16 -28.06 -15.22 -26.67
C ILE A 16 -28.67 -16.30 -25.76
N PRO A 17 -28.18 -16.51 -24.54
CA PRO A 17 -29.04 -16.92 -23.42
C PRO A 17 -29.43 -15.63 -22.69
N ASP A 18 -30.68 -15.17 -22.72
CA ASP A 18 -31.84 -15.73 -22.01
C ASP A 18 -31.56 -15.93 -20.51
N LYS A 19 -32.18 -15.10 -19.67
CA LYS A 19 -32.02 -14.90 -18.20
C LYS A 19 -30.93 -13.89 -17.76
N PRO A 20 -31.25 -12.90 -16.88
CA PRO A 20 -30.21 -12.08 -16.26
C PRO A 20 -29.36 -13.00 -15.38
N VAL A 21 -28.20 -13.40 -15.89
CA VAL A 21 -27.16 -14.01 -15.07
C VAL A 21 -26.92 -13.05 -13.90
N LEU A 22 -27.33 -13.48 -12.71
CA LEU A 22 -27.11 -12.73 -11.48
C LEU A 22 -25.67 -12.21 -11.51
N PRO A 23 -25.43 -10.93 -11.19
CA PRO A 23 -24.07 -10.41 -11.24
C PRO A 23 -23.16 -11.34 -10.44
N LEU A 24 -22.06 -11.81 -11.05
CA LEU A 24 -21.36 -13.04 -10.66
C LEU A 24 -20.93 -13.06 -9.18
N TYR A 25 -20.72 -11.89 -8.57
CA TYR A 25 -20.47 -11.74 -7.14
C TYR A 25 -21.64 -12.20 -6.24
N LYS A 26 -22.87 -12.38 -6.74
CA LYS A 26 -24.02 -12.92 -5.99
C LYS A 26 -24.01 -14.45 -5.92
N SER A 27 -23.08 -15.12 -6.59
CA SER A 27 -22.90 -16.56 -6.45
C SER A 27 -21.82 -16.86 -5.41
N ARG A 28 -22.19 -17.62 -4.37
CA ARG A 28 -21.26 -18.04 -3.31
C ARG A 28 -20.13 -18.90 -3.87
N SER A 29 -20.46 -19.85 -4.76
CA SER A 29 -19.47 -20.76 -5.35
C SER A 29 -18.44 -20.00 -6.18
N PHE A 30 -18.89 -19.04 -6.99
CA PHE A 30 -18.01 -18.19 -7.78
C PHE A 30 -17.04 -17.39 -6.91
N VAL A 31 -17.59 -16.68 -5.90
CA VAL A 31 -16.77 -15.84 -5.01
C VAL A 31 -15.80 -16.71 -4.20
N HIS A 32 -16.23 -17.88 -3.71
CA HIS A 32 -15.35 -18.80 -2.99
C HIS A 32 -14.23 -19.34 -3.89
N GLN A 33 -14.57 -19.79 -5.09
CA GLN A 33 -13.59 -20.31 -6.06
C GLN A 33 -12.51 -19.26 -6.35
N LYS A 34 -12.92 -18.05 -6.75
CA LYS A 34 -12.00 -16.97 -7.11
C LYS A 34 -11.18 -16.46 -5.92
N TYR A 35 -11.80 -16.33 -4.75
CA TYR A 35 -11.18 -15.72 -3.58
C TYR A 35 -10.34 -16.69 -2.74
N VAL A 36 -10.86 -17.90 -2.50
CA VAL A 36 -10.25 -18.90 -1.60
C VAL A 36 -9.38 -19.89 -2.36
N VAL A 37 -9.88 -20.40 -3.49
CA VAL A 37 -9.17 -21.46 -4.26
C VAL A 37 -8.12 -20.84 -5.18
N GLU A 38 -8.50 -19.84 -5.99
CA GLU A 38 -7.59 -19.15 -6.92
C GLU A 38 -6.78 -18.02 -6.24
N GLY A 39 -7.15 -17.62 -5.01
CA GLY A 39 -6.41 -16.62 -4.23
C GLY A 39 -6.46 -15.18 -4.77
N LEU A 40 -7.39 -14.87 -5.68
CA LEU A 40 -7.49 -13.55 -6.29
C LEU A 40 -7.88 -12.48 -5.25
N SER A 41 -7.32 -11.28 -5.43
CA SER A 41 -7.70 -10.13 -4.63
C SER A 41 -9.09 -9.59 -5.01
N LEU A 42 -9.73 -8.88 -4.08
CA LEU A 42 -11.03 -8.23 -4.32
C LEU A 42 -11.02 -7.32 -5.56
N ALA A 43 -9.89 -6.65 -5.84
CA ALA A 43 -9.75 -5.77 -6.98
C ALA A 43 -9.63 -6.55 -8.29
N GLN A 44 -8.91 -7.67 -8.30
CA GLN A 44 -8.81 -8.55 -9.47
C GLN A 44 -10.15 -9.18 -9.80
N ILE A 45 -10.86 -9.72 -8.80
CA ILE A 45 -12.20 -10.28 -8.99
C ILE A 45 -13.16 -9.22 -9.53
N ALA A 46 -13.11 -8.00 -8.96
CA ALA A 46 -13.92 -6.88 -9.41
C ALA A 46 -13.63 -6.48 -10.87
N ALA A 47 -12.36 -6.45 -11.26
CA ALA A 47 -11.96 -6.17 -12.65
C ALA A 47 -12.43 -7.27 -13.61
N GLU A 48 -12.33 -8.54 -13.21
CA GLU A 48 -12.74 -9.70 -14.02
C GLU A 48 -14.24 -9.72 -14.30
N ILE A 49 -15.07 -9.33 -13.33
CA ILE A 49 -16.54 -9.32 -13.47
C ILE A 49 -17.13 -7.93 -13.76
N PHE A 50 -16.27 -6.94 -14.07
CA PHE A 50 -16.65 -5.55 -14.28
C PHE A 50 -17.58 -4.98 -13.19
N SER A 51 -17.24 -5.26 -11.92
CA SER A 51 -17.99 -4.78 -10.76
C SER A 51 -17.11 -3.97 -9.83
N SER A 52 -17.72 -3.40 -8.78
CA SER A 52 -16.96 -2.65 -7.78
C SER A 52 -16.31 -3.59 -6.78
N LYS A 53 -15.12 -3.20 -6.29
CA LYS A 53 -14.44 -3.89 -5.18
C LYS A 53 -15.32 -4.01 -3.94
N GLU A 54 -16.18 -3.01 -3.69
CA GLU A 54 -17.12 -3.01 -2.58
C GLU A 54 -18.20 -4.07 -2.74
N ALA A 55 -18.72 -4.28 -3.96
CA ALA A 55 -19.71 -5.30 -4.24
C ALA A 55 -19.18 -6.70 -3.92
N VAL A 56 -17.94 -7.01 -4.32
CA VAL A 56 -17.26 -8.27 -4.01
C VAL A 56 -17.02 -8.42 -2.49
N ARG A 57 -16.65 -7.32 -1.80
CA ARG A 57 -16.49 -7.33 -0.34
C ARG A 57 -17.81 -7.63 0.38
N ASN A 58 -18.89 -7.00 -0.05
CA ASN A 58 -20.21 -7.21 0.53
C ASN A 58 -20.72 -8.63 0.27
N ALA A 59 -20.40 -9.21 -0.89
CA ALA A 59 -20.68 -10.61 -1.19
C ALA A 59 -19.94 -11.57 -0.24
N LEU A 60 -18.65 -11.36 0.02
CA LEU A 60 -17.90 -12.17 1.00
C LEU A 60 -18.53 -12.12 2.39
N LYS A 61 -18.89 -10.92 2.86
CA LYS A 61 -19.59 -10.73 4.13
C LYS A 61 -20.92 -11.48 4.15
N ARG A 62 -21.73 -11.34 3.09
CA ARG A 62 -23.05 -12.00 2.96
C ARG A 62 -22.93 -13.52 2.98
N PHE A 63 -21.88 -14.09 2.40
CA PHE A 63 -21.67 -15.54 2.35
C PHE A 63 -20.86 -16.10 3.52
N GLY A 64 -20.49 -15.26 4.49
CA GLY A 64 -19.70 -15.67 5.65
C GLY A 64 -18.29 -16.13 5.29
N ILE A 65 -17.74 -15.68 4.16
CA ILE A 65 -16.36 -16.02 3.76
C ILE A 65 -15.43 -15.05 4.50
N PRO A 66 -14.55 -15.54 5.39
CA PRO A 66 -13.71 -14.67 6.19
C PRO A 66 -12.76 -13.86 5.30
N PRO A 67 -12.55 -12.56 5.59
CA PRO A 67 -11.53 -11.80 4.89
C PRO A 67 -10.18 -12.45 5.16
N ARG A 68 -9.40 -12.66 4.10
CA ARG A 68 -8.00 -13.08 4.21
C ARG A 68 -7.31 -12.20 5.24
N VAL A 69 -6.61 -12.83 6.18
CA VAL A 69 -5.75 -12.14 7.15
C VAL A 69 -4.95 -11.09 6.38
N PRO A 70 -4.92 -9.82 6.83
CA PRO A 70 -4.23 -8.78 6.09
C PRO A 70 -2.80 -9.24 5.86
N HIS A 71 -2.50 -9.57 4.60
CA HIS A 71 -1.13 -9.78 4.17
C HIS A 71 -0.39 -8.50 4.54
N ARG A 72 0.78 -8.65 5.18
CA ARG A 72 1.67 -7.59 5.70
C ARG A 72 1.45 -6.23 5.04
N PRO A 73 1.53 -5.11 5.79
CA PRO A 73 1.24 -3.77 5.31
C PRO A 73 1.74 -3.59 3.87
N HIS A 74 0.84 -3.13 3.00
CA HIS A 74 0.85 -3.28 1.53
C HIS A 74 2.17 -2.95 0.81
N ASN A 75 3.17 -2.38 1.48
CA ASN A 75 4.49 -2.09 0.91
C ASN A 75 5.68 -2.30 1.86
N GLY A 76 5.54 -2.98 3.00
CA GLY A 76 6.60 -3.00 4.03
C GLY A 76 7.04 -1.59 4.50
N ARG A 77 6.28 -0.56 4.08
CA ARG A 77 6.51 0.83 4.41
C ARG A 77 6.13 0.97 5.86
N VAL A 78 7.13 1.10 6.72
CA VAL A 78 6.93 1.72 8.02
C VAL A 78 6.26 3.06 7.72
N SER A 79 5.04 3.25 8.22
CA SER A 79 4.26 4.49 8.00
C SER A 79 5.04 5.74 8.40
N GLU A 80 6.05 5.57 9.26
CA GLU A 80 7.04 6.57 9.61
C GLU A 80 8.45 5.96 9.54
N PRO A 81 9.30 6.30 8.56
CA PRO A 81 10.70 5.89 8.60
C PRO A 81 11.37 6.49 9.84
N ARG A 82 12.08 5.65 10.61
CA ARG A 82 12.91 6.10 11.74
C ARG A 82 13.78 7.30 11.32
N TYR A 83 13.96 8.25 12.23
CA TYR A 83 14.96 9.30 12.02
C TYR A 83 16.33 8.60 11.79
N GLY A 84 17.18 9.08 10.88
CA GLY A 84 18.45 8.42 10.55
C GLY A 84 18.40 7.50 9.33
N VAL A 85 17.21 7.20 8.79
CA VAL A 85 17.06 6.35 7.59
C VAL A 85 16.39 7.12 6.46
N LYS A 86 17.15 7.44 5.40
CA LYS A 86 16.60 7.84 4.11
C LYS A 86 16.36 6.58 3.29
N ILE A 87 15.10 6.33 2.92
CA ILE A 87 14.77 5.29 1.93
C ILE A 87 14.95 5.93 0.56
N SER A 88 16.04 5.59 -0.13
CA SER A 88 16.28 5.95 -1.53
C SER A 88 16.33 4.68 -2.36
N ASN A 89 15.54 4.59 -3.43
CA ASN A 89 15.48 3.42 -4.32
C ASN A 89 15.34 2.07 -3.59
N GLY A 90 14.49 2.02 -2.55
CA GLY A 90 14.23 0.79 -1.79
C GLY A 90 15.38 0.35 -0.86
N ARG A 91 16.45 1.15 -0.71
CA ARG A 91 17.58 0.85 0.20
C ARG A 91 17.76 1.97 1.23
N ALA A 92 18.08 1.59 2.46
CA ALA A 92 18.49 2.51 3.52
C ALA A 92 19.91 2.97 3.23
N SER A 93 20.08 4.20 2.75
CA SER A 93 21.41 4.79 2.56
C SER A 93 21.71 5.74 3.73
N PRO A 94 22.89 5.64 4.38
CA PRO A 94 23.26 6.53 5.46
C PRO A 94 23.40 7.97 4.95
N HIS A 95 22.69 8.89 5.57
CA HIS A 95 22.89 10.32 5.35
C HIS A 95 23.87 10.82 6.42
N LEU A 96 25.10 11.17 6.05
CA LEU A 96 26.15 11.58 6.99
C LEU A 96 25.68 12.68 7.95
N ALA A 97 24.90 13.65 7.45
CA ALA A 97 24.34 14.70 8.30
C ALA A 97 23.29 14.19 9.29
N GLU A 98 22.56 13.10 8.96
CA GLU A 98 21.65 12.47 9.93
C GLU A 98 22.43 11.67 10.98
N GLN A 99 23.54 11.03 10.62
CA GLN A 99 24.39 10.31 11.59
C GLN A 99 25.07 11.27 12.57
N GLN A 100 25.66 12.37 12.07
CA GLN A 100 26.23 13.42 12.93
C GLN A 100 25.17 13.99 13.87
N MET A 101 23.94 14.16 13.40
CA MET A 101 22.81 14.61 14.22
C MET A 101 22.51 13.65 15.38
N PHE A 102 22.49 12.35 15.09
CA PHE A 102 22.27 11.33 16.12
C PHE A 102 23.36 11.34 17.19
N GLN A 103 24.62 11.51 16.77
CA GLN A 103 25.73 11.62 17.71
C GLN A 103 25.59 12.84 18.61
N THR A 104 25.31 14.01 18.03
CA THR A 104 25.08 15.24 18.81
C THR A 104 23.89 15.12 19.77
N ILE A 105 22.77 14.54 19.34
CA ILE A 105 21.59 14.32 20.21
C ILE A 105 21.92 13.37 21.36
N SER A 106 22.68 12.31 21.10
CA SER A 106 23.10 11.34 22.12
C SER A 106 24.07 11.97 23.13
N GLU A 107 24.99 12.79 22.65
CA GLU A 107 25.93 13.55 23.47
C GLU A 107 25.19 14.51 24.41
N LEU A 108 24.31 15.35 23.86
CA LEU A 108 23.52 16.29 24.66
C LEU A 108 22.63 15.56 25.67
N ARG A 109 22.13 14.37 25.34
CA ARG A 109 21.35 13.58 26.29
C ARG A 109 22.23 13.03 27.42
N ARG A 110 23.45 12.59 27.12
CA ARG A 110 24.43 12.13 28.11
C ARG A 110 24.87 13.25 29.05
N GLN A 111 24.94 14.48 28.56
CA GLN A 111 25.18 15.69 29.35
C GLN A 111 23.99 16.09 30.26
N GLY A 112 22.93 15.29 30.30
CA GLY A 112 21.78 15.52 31.19
C GLY A 112 20.75 16.50 30.66
N LEU A 113 20.89 17.01 29.42
CA LEU A 113 19.91 17.93 28.86
C LEU A 113 18.57 17.23 28.67
N THR A 114 17.49 17.98 28.94
CA THR A 114 16.13 17.53 28.69
C THR A 114 15.84 17.53 27.19
N LEU A 115 14.92 16.67 26.76
CA LEU A 115 14.50 16.60 25.34
C LEU A 115 14.02 17.94 24.79
N ARG A 116 13.43 18.78 25.66
CA ARG A 116 12.98 20.13 25.32
C ARG A 116 14.15 21.06 25.05
N LYS A 117 15.16 21.05 25.92
CA LYS A 117 16.37 21.87 25.75
C LYS A 117 17.15 21.48 24.50
N ILE A 118 17.22 20.17 24.22
CA ILE A 118 17.86 19.66 23.00
C ILE A 118 17.11 20.16 21.75
N ALA A 119 15.77 20.11 21.74
CA ALA A 119 14.97 20.65 20.64
C ALA A 119 15.14 22.16 20.42
N GLU A 120 15.23 22.95 21.50
CA GLU A 120 15.52 24.39 21.44
C GLU A 120 16.89 24.65 20.82
N ILE A 121 17.94 23.94 21.26
CA ILE A 121 19.30 24.07 20.73
C ILE A 121 19.32 23.73 19.24
N LEU A 122 18.73 22.61 18.84
CA LEU A 122 18.70 22.19 17.43
C LEU A 122 17.95 23.18 16.54
N THR A 123 16.88 23.78 17.06
CA THR A 123 16.13 24.83 16.35
C THR A 123 16.95 26.12 16.24
N SER A 124 17.60 26.53 17.33
CA SER A 124 18.42 27.75 17.39
C SER A 124 19.66 27.67 16.49
N VAL A 125 20.27 26.50 16.37
CA VAL A 125 21.43 26.25 15.49
C VAL A 125 21.01 26.15 14.01
N GLY A 126 19.70 26.15 13.72
CA GLY A 126 19.19 26.12 12.35
C GLY A 126 19.33 24.75 11.69
N VAL A 127 19.39 23.67 12.48
CA VAL A 127 19.50 22.31 11.95
C VAL A 127 18.21 21.95 11.19
N PRO A 128 18.29 21.64 9.88
CA PRO A 128 17.12 21.28 9.10
C PRO A 128 16.55 19.93 9.54
N THR A 129 15.24 19.88 9.77
CA THR A 129 14.52 18.62 10.04
C THR A 129 14.36 17.79 8.77
N LYS A 130 14.02 16.50 8.89
CA LYS A 130 13.90 15.55 7.76
C LYS A 130 12.94 16.00 6.64
N LYS A 131 11.95 16.84 6.96
CA LYS A 131 11.00 17.43 5.99
C LYS A 131 11.23 18.94 5.77
N ARG A 132 12.38 19.48 6.17
CA ARG A 132 12.68 20.93 6.18
C ARG A 132 11.61 21.75 6.93
N GLY A 133 11.06 21.18 8.00
CA GLY A 133 10.20 21.89 8.93
C GLY A 133 10.97 22.95 9.72
N LYS A 134 10.25 23.99 10.16
CA LYS A 134 10.80 25.22 10.74
C LYS A 134 11.44 25.05 12.14
N SER A 135 11.10 24.00 12.89
CA SER A 135 11.59 23.80 14.26
C SER A 135 11.64 22.33 14.66
N TRP A 136 12.47 22.02 15.67
CA TRP A 136 12.53 20.72 16.32
C TRP A 136 11.54 20.64 17.46
N HIS A 137 10.67 19.63 17.44
CA HIS A 137 9.77 19.33 18.55
C HIS A 137 10.42 18.27 19.49
N PRO A 138 10.23 18.32 20.82
CA PRO A 138 10.83 17.36 21.76
C PRO A 138 10.48 15.88 21.45
N GLN A 139 9.29 15.64 20.89
CA GLN A 139 8.87 14.32 20.42
C GLN A 139 9.74 13.79 19.27
N MET A 140 10.30 14.67 18.43
CA MET A 140 11.23 14.29 17.36
C MET A 140 12.56 13.85 17.94
N VAL A 141 13.08 14.57 18.95
CA VAL A 141 14.29 14.18 19.70
C VAL A 141 14.11 12.82 20.37
N LYS A 142 12.94 12.59 21.00
CA LYS A 142 12.58 11.29 21.59
C LYS A 142 12.58 10.16 20.57
N ARG A 143 12.13 10.42 19.33
CA ARG A 143 12.12 9.44 18.23
C ARG A 143 13.52 9.11 17.71
N CYS A 144 14.49 10.04 17.83
CA CYS A 144 15.88 9.77 17.51
C CYS A 144 16.55 8.87 18.56
N LEU A 145 16.19 8.97 19.83
CA LEU A 145 16.81 8.19 20.91
C LEU A 145 16.17 6.79 21.12
N ARG A 146 15.39 6.29 20.14
CA ARG A 146 14.54 5.10 20.28
C ARG A 146 14.97 3.90 19.45
#